data_AF-A0A7M1QVX9-F1
#
_entry.id   AF-A0A7M1QVX9-F1
#
_cell.length_a   1.000
_cell.length_b   1.000
_cell.length_c   1.000
_cell.angle_alpha   90.00
_cell.angle_beta   90.00
_cell.angle_gamma   90.00
#
_symmetry.space_group_name_H-M   'P 1'
#
loop_
_entity.id
_entity.type
_entity.pdbx_description
1 polymer ?
#
loop_
_entity_poly.entity_id
_entity_poly.type
_entity_poly.pdbx_seq_one_letter_code
_entity_poly.pdbx_strand_id
1 'polypeptide(L)' 'MSKARNIKQTSRAVARQASAALRDGRSSARTKSVAASALAQARPKRRK' A
#
# COMPACT_ATOMS: atom_id res chain seq x y z
N MET A 1 12.84 20.37 -1.19
CA MET A 1 11.99 19.93 -0.05
C MET A 1 12.48 18.56 0.44
N SER A 2 13.08 18.48 1.63
CA SER A 2 13.48 17.22 2.25
C SER A 2 12.23 16.46 2.74
N LYS A 3 12.06 15.21 2.31
CA LYS A 3 10.90 14.38 2.70
C LYS A 3 11.03 14.00 4.17
N ALA A 4 10.08 14.42 5.00
CA ALA A 4 10.01 14.03 6.40
C ALA A 4 10.00 12.49 6.52
N ARG A 5 10.78 11.95 7.47
CA ARG A 5 10.85 10.50 7.72
C ARG A 5 9.50 10.02 8.25
N ASN A 6 8.70 9.41 7.39
CA ASN A 6 7.43 8.82 7.77
C ASN A 6 7.68 7.51 8.56
N ILE A 7 7.44 7.57 9.87
CA ILE A 7 7.54 6.41 10.78
C ILE A 7 6.25 5.55 10.78
N LYS A 8 5.11 6.11 10.36
CA LYS A 8 3.79 5.48 10.35
C LYS A 8 3.52 4.81 8.99
N GLN A 9 4.06 3.61 8.82
CA GLN A 9 3.97 2.87 7.56
C GLN A 9 3.14 1.59 7.73
N THR A 10 2.41 1.20 6.68
CA THR A 10 1.65 -0.05 6.69
C THR A 10 2.58 -1.25 6.66
N SER A 11 2.15 -2.33 7.32
CA SER A 11 2.93 -3.56 7.44
C SER A 11 3.04 -4.28 6.09
N ARG A 12 4.07 -5.13 5.94
CA ARG A 12 4.26 -5.91 4.70
C ARG A 12 3.08 -6.84 4.40
N ALA A 13 2.42 -7.38 5.42
CA ALA A 13 1.26 -8.25 5.24
C ALA A 13 0.08 -7.49 4.63
N VAL A 14 -0.25 -6.32 5.21
CA VAL A 14 -1.33 -5.45 4.72
C VAL A 14 -1.03 -4.96 3.29
N ALA A 15 0.21 -4.57 3.01
CA ALA A 15 0.60 -4.14 1.66
C ALA A 15 0.42 -5.26 0.61
N ARG A 16 0.71 -6.51 0.97
CA ARG A 16 0.49 -7.66 0.08
C ARG A 16 -1.00 -7.91 -0.19
N GLN A 17 -1.83 -7.85 0.86
CA GLN A 17 -3.28 -8.00 0.72
C GLN A 17 -3.89 -6.86 -0.10
N ALA A 18 -3.48 -5.62 0.14
CA ALA A 18 -3.88 -4.47 -0.66
C ALA A 18 -3.51 -4.64 -2.15
N SER A 19 -2.28 -5.10 -2.41
CA SER A 19 -1.83 -5.40 -3.79
C SER A 19 -2.63 -6.53 -4.42
N ALA A 20 -3.04 -7.54 -3.66
CA ALA A 20 -3.92 -8.60 -4.15
C ALA A 20 -5.32 -8.06 -4.49
N ALA A 21 -5.91 -7.24 -3.61
CA ALA A 21 -7.21 -6.61 -3.84
C ALA A 21 -7.22 -5.69 -5.08
N LEU A 22 -6.12 -4.99 -5.35
CA LEU A 22 -5.99 -4.17 -6.59
C LEU A 22 -5.99 -5.01 -7.86
N ARG A 23 -5.38 -6.21 -7.81
CA ARG A 23 -5.26 -7.13 -8.94
C ARG A 23 -6.47 -8.06 -9.09
N ASP A 24 -7.28 -8.20 -8.05
CA ASP A 24 -8.49 -9.02 -8.08
C ASP A 24 -9.57 -8.34 -8.93
N GLY A 25 -9.99 -9.02 -10.01
CA GLY A 25 -11.07 -8.59 -10.89
C GLY A 25 -12.42 -8.48 -10.20
N ARG A 26 -12.60 -9.14 -9.04
CA ARG A 26 -13.84 -9.13 -8.25
C ARG A 26 -13.93 -7.96 -7.26
N SER A 27 -12.85 -7.21 -7.06
CA SER A 27 -12.83 -6.10 -6.09
C SER A 27 -13.51 -4.85 -6.64
N SER A 28 -14.42 -4.27 -5.85
CA SER A 28 -15.12 -3.03 -6.18
C SER A 28 -14.18 -1.83 -6.33
N ALA A 29 -14.62 -0.78 -7.04
CA ALA A 29 -13.86 0.47 -7.18
C ALA A 29 -13.52 1.11 -5.82
N ARG A 30 -14.44 1.05 -4.84
CA ARG A 30 -14.22 1.57 -3.49
C ARG A 30 -13.13 0.79 -2.76
N THR A 31 -13.17 -0.54 -2.86
CA THR A 31 -12.13 -1.42 -2.27
C THR A 31 -10.76 -1.13 -2.88
N LYS A 32 -10.70 -0.96 -4.21
CA LYS A 32 -9.46 -0.62 -4.91
C LYS A 32 -8.90 0.73 -4.47
N SER A 33 -9.74 1.74 -4.28
CA SER A 33 -9.31 3.06 -3.79
C SER A 33 -8.69 2.99 -2.39
N VAL A 34 -9.33 2.26 -1.46
CA VAL A 34 -8.79 2.06 -0.10
C VAL A 34 -7.50 1.24 -0.13
N ALA A 35 -7.45 0.18 -0.94
CA ALA A 35 -6.25 -0.65 -1.10
C ALA A 35 -5.07 0.14 -1.69
N ALA A 36 -5.32 1.01 -2.67
CA ALA A 36 -4.31 1.90 -3.24
C ALA A 36 -3.73 2.84 -2.17
N SER A 37 -4.59 3.43 -1.34
CA SER A 37 -4.17 4.29 -0.23
C SER A 37 -3.29 3.53 0.78
N ALA A 38 -3.67 2.31 1.15
CA ALA A 38 -2.90 1.47 2.05
C ALA A 38 -1.54 1.05 1.47
N LEU A 39 -1.49 0.78 0.16
CA LEU A 39 -0.26 0.42 -0.55
C LEU A 39 0.70 1.61 -0.68
N ALA A 40 0.19 2.82 -0.92
CA ALA A 40 1.00 4.03 -1.00
C ALA A 40 1.71 4.36 0.33
N GLN A 41 1.14 3.93 1.45
CA GLN A 41 1.72 4.07 2.80
C GLN A 41 2.64 2.90 3.18
N ALA A 42 2.85 1.92 2.31
CA ALA A 42 3.67 0.75 2.60
C ALA A 42 5.16 1.09 2.66
N ARG A 43 5.90 0.33 3.49
CA ARG A 43 7.35 0.48 3.60
C ARG A 43 8.01 0.16 2.25
N PRO A 44 8.78 1.09 1.65
CA PRO A 44 9.53 0.78 0.44
C PRO A 44 10.57 -0.30 0.74
N LYS A 45 10.78 -1.22 -0.21
CA LYS A 45 11.90 -2.17 -0.12
C LYS A 45 13.18 -1.34 -0.18
N ARG A 46 13.99 -1.34 0.88
CA ARG A 46 15.35 -0.79 0.83
C ARG A 46 16.09 -1.56 -0.26
N ARG A 47 16.35 -0.92 -1.40
CA ARG A 47 17.31 -1.43 -2.38
C ARG A 47 18.69 -1.36 -1.71
N LYS A 48 19.40 -2.49 -1.73
CA LYS A 48 20.77 -2.61 -1.24
C LYS A 48 21.70 -2.00 -2.27
#